data_AF-A0AAV5AHB1-F1
#
_entry.id   AF-A0AAV5AHB1-F1
#
_cell.length_a   1.000
_cell.length_b   1.000
_cell.length_c   1.000
_cell.angle_alpha   90.00
_cell.angle_beta   90.00
_cell.angle_gamma   90.00
#
_symmetry.space_group_name_H-M   'P 1'
#
loop_
_entity.id
_entity.type
_entity.pdbx_description
1 polymer ?
#
loop_
_entity_poly.entity_id
_entity_poly.type
_entity_poly.pdbx_seq_one_letter_code
_entity_poly.pdbx_strand_id
1 'polypeptide(L)'
;MSSDELANFDMKSPQMAGPSTLSSNKRKAAIDSKKSGPVARKKTSQRREETIELSSEHELPPPPPPRQKARRGKATSTSVAMNGHTTTNGRSLLSSKRSGKSPPPAVPLDKTVANTKENDGSLSESVDEHEHKIERKTVLHNSDKSRADKPMVRLQKMYEDVVKQRDEFARQFEQLSQLRHTDTEKLLHEQQLQYEARLKAQQESIHELQVSFNRLDTLPNSGKGPLHFLTKEAAERERQDVQRELSKLKNTLKEKDTLLNEKDQELVRLNDDIKTTRSELNTEIENSKKLVARTAPASLSKTSGGKLDSRNALIVRLYEELTGILITNVKHEPGKFKDDDAIFTCVQTTRSGTSLQFTLKYTANANDDGSISETVVYTPLNLDKESQSFIEQLNFLAAPFTFEKDQMQVFSQTLTSHLEGNNGDDDDTPRMEE
;
A
#
# COMPACT_ATOMS: atom_id res chain seq x y z
N MET A 1 -8.12 -9.80 49.38
CA MET A 1 -8.13 -8.33 49.35
C MET A 1 -9.10 -7.91 48.25
N SER A 2 -9.92 -6.93 48.56
CA SER A 2 -11.28 -6.73 48.07
C SER A 2 -11.44 -6.36 46.60
N SER A 3 -12.57 -6.79 46.06
CA SER A 3 -13.13 -6.45 44.76
C SER A 3 -14.13 -5.31 44.91
N ASP A 4 -13.67 -4.08 45.17
CA ASP A 4 -14.53 -2.90 45.27
C ASP A 4 -13.72 -1.62 45.00
N GLU A 5 -13.40 -1.33 43.73
CA GLU A 5 -12.90 0.00 43.34
C GLU A 5 -13.07 0.28 41.84
N LEU A 6 -14.32 0.35 41.36
CA LEU A 6 -14.64 0.94 40.06
C LEU A 6 -15.91 1.77 40.18
N ALA A 7 -15.74 3.03 40.56
CA ALA A 7 -16.77 4.05 40.47
C ALA A 7 -16.18 5.37 39.93
N ASN A 8 -16.93 5.98 39.01
CA ASN A 8 -16.87 7.36 38.55
C ASN A 8 -15.86 7.70 37.43
N PHE A 9 -16.22 7.34 36.20
CA PHE A 9 -15.85 8.13 35.02
C PHE A 9 -17.07 8.96 34.57
N ASP A 10 -17.02 10.25 34.90
CA ASP A 10 -17.98 11.28 34.52
C ASP A 10 -17.80 11.64 33.04
N MET A 11 -18.74 11.24 32.18
CA MET A 11 -18.75 11.62 30.76
C MET A 11 -19.38 13.00 30.59
N LYS A 12 -18.56 14.05 30.61
CA LYS A 12 -18.92 15.36 30.05
C LYS A 12 -18.94 15.29 28.53
N SER A 13 -20.14 15.26 27.96
CA SER A 13 -20.39 15.43 26.52
C SER A 13 -19.89 16.79 26.03
N PRO A 14 -19.12 16.86 24.93
CA PRO A 14 -18.78 18.13 24.28
C PRO A 14 -20.00 18.71 23.56
N GLN A 15 -20.28 19.99 23.80
CA GLN A 15 -21.30 20.76 23.11
C GLN A 15 -20.88 20.97 21.64
N MET A 16 -21.71 20.48 20.72
CA MET A 16 -21.62 20.74 19.28
C MET A 16 -22.02 22.20 19.00
N ALA A 17 -21.05 23.03 18.61
CA ALA A 17 -21.30 24.35 18.05
C ALA A 17 -21.81 24.22 16.60
N GLY A 18 -23.01 24.75 16.34
CA GLY A 18 -23.64 24.75 15.02
C GLY A 18 -22.99 25.73 14.03
N PRO A 19 -23.28 25.58 12.73
CA PRO A 19 -22.68 26.39 11.68
C PRO A 19 -23.33 27.78 11.57
N SER A 20 -22.50 28.82 11.70
CA SER A 20 -22.86 30.21 11.46
C SER A 20 -23.00 30.48 9.96
N THR A 21 -24.15 30.99 9.58
CA THR A 21 -24.51 31.46 8.25
C THR A 21 -24.07 32.91 8.00
N LEU A 22 -23.81 33.23 6.72
CA LEU A 22 -23.82 34.54 6.04
C LEU A 22 -22.64 35.51 6.24
N SER A 23 -21.97 35.87 5.14
CA SER A 23 -21.87 37.28 4.70
C SER A 23 -21.28 37.45 3.28
N SER A 24 -22.15 37.90 2.37
CA SER A 24 -21.95 38.91 1.31
C SER A 24 -20.72 38.91 0.37
N ASN A 25 -21.05 38.70 -0.91
CA ASN A 25 -20.39 39.20 -2.12
C ASN A 25 -20.00 40.69 -2.09
N LYS A 26 -18.84 41.04 -2.68
CA LYS A 26 -18.66 42.28 -3.46
C LYS A 26 -17.72 42.06 -4.66
N ARG A 27 -18.20 42.55 -5.80
CA ARG A 27 -17.69 42.46 -7.19
C ARG A 27 -16.47 43.34 -7.46
N LYS A 28 -15.70 43.03 -8.51
CA LYS A 28 -15.42 43.95 -9.66
C LYS A 28 -14.56 43.33 -10.79
N ALA A 29 -14.76 43.90 -11.99
CA ALA A 29 -14.05 43.73 -13.29
C ALA A 29 -14.45 42.48 -14.11
N ALA A 30 -14.62 42.49 -15.44
CA ALA A 30 -14.32 43.42 -16.54
C ALA A 30 -15.35 43.15 -17.70
N ILE A 31 -15.90 44.15 -18.40
CA ILE A 31 -15.49 44.75 -19.70
C ILE A 31 -15.62 43.83 -20.94
N ASP A 32 -16.43 44.32 -21.91
CA ASP A 32 -16.50 44.07 -23.37
C ASP A 32 -16.79 42.64 -23.89
N SER A 33 -17.61 42.39 -24.91
CA SER A 33 -17.83 43.14 -26.15
C SER A 33 -19.10 42.72 -26.91
N LYS A 34 -19.48 43.61 -27.84
CA LYS A 34 -20.53 43.64 -28.87
C LYS A 34 -20.68 42.33 -29.71
N LYS A 35 -21.89 42.04 -30.23
CA LYS A 35 -22.34 42.35 -31.62
C LYS A 35 -23.64 41.60 -32.02
N SER A 36 -24.57 42.33 -32.67
CA SER A 36 -25.58 41.94 -33.69
C SER A 36 -26.48 40.71 -33.45
N GLY A 37 -27.80 40.81 -33.43
CA GLY A 37 -28.67 41.26 -34.53
C GLY A 37 -29.75 40.19 -34.81
N PRO A 38 -30.85 40.50 -35.53
CA PRO A 38 -32.21 40.21 -35.04
C PRO A 38 -33.01 39.18 -35.86
N VAL A 39 -34.14 38.71 -35.31
CA VAL A 39 -35.52 38.87 -35.88
C VAL A 39 -36.51 37.84 -35.31
N ALA A 40 -37.70 38.37 -35.04
CA ALA A 40 -38.95 37.81 -34.53
C ALA A 40 -39.51 36.50 -35.14
N ARG A 41 -40.25 35.75 -34.30
CA ARG A 41 -41.72 35.52 -34.38
C ARG A 41 -42.13 34.46 -33.33
N LYS A 42 -42.98 34.81 -32.36
CA LYS A 42 -44.47 34.68 -32.37
C LYS A 42 -44.92 33.24 -32.06
N LYS A 43 -45.53 33.02 -30.88
CA LYS A 43 -46.93 32.57 -30.69
C LYS A 43 -47.20 31.90 -29.33
N THR A 44 -48.29 32.37 -28.70
CA THR A 44 -49.36 31.67 -27.95
C THR A 44 -49.00 30.69 -26.83
N SER A 45 -49.38 30.97 -25.59
CA SER A 45 -50.71 30.71 -24.99
C SER A 45 -50.98 29.22 -24.77
N GLN A 46 -50.89 28.78 -23.51
CA GLN A 46 -52.04 28.20 -22.80
C GLN A 46 -51.63 27.81 -21.37
N ARG A 47 -52.26 28.51 -20.42
CA ARG A 47 -52.36 28.16 -19.01
C ARG A 47 -53.34 26.98 -18.91
N ARG A 48 -52.86 25.82 -18.51
CA ARG A 48 -53.70 24.72 -18.01
C ARG A 48 -53.40 24.52 -16.54
N GLU A 49 -54.43 24.77 -15.73
CA GLU A 49 -54.55 24.27 -14.37
C GLU A 49 -54.71 22.75 -14.47
N GLU A 50 -53.80 22.01 -13.84
CA GLU A 50 -53.86 20.56 -13.75
C GLU A 50 -54.18 20.21 -12.29
N THR A 51 -55.45 19.86 -12.08
CA THR A 51 -55.97 19.18 -10.89
C THR A 51 -55.28 17.84 -10.74
N ILE A 52 -54.47 17.69 -9.69
CA ILE A 52 -53.90 16.40 -9.29
C ILE A 52 -54.98 15.67 -8.46
N GLU A 53 -55.72 14.78 -9.12
CA GLU A 53 -56.48 13.73 -8.46
C GLU A 53 -55.50 12.72 -7.85
N LEU A 54 -55.61 12.55 -6.53
CA LEU A 54 -54.98 11.48 -5.77
C LEU A 54 -55.76 10.18 -6.02
N SER A 55 -55.28 9.35 -6.94
CA SER A 55 -55.66 7.93 -7.02
C SER A 55 -54.65 7.09 -6.24
N SER A 56 -55.13 6.56 -5.12
CA SER A 56 -54.57 5.43 -4.39
C SER A 56 -54.71 4.13 -5.18
N GLU A 57 -53.87 3.14 -4.83
CA GLU A 57 -53.82 1.76 -5.33
C GLU A 57 -52.82 1.50 -6.47
N HIS A 58 -51.54 1.35 -6.09
CA HIS A 58 -50.59 0.57 -6.88
C HIS A 58 -50.39 -0.79 -6.21
N GLU A 59 -51.26 -1.74 -6.58
CA GLU A 59 -51.07 -3.16 -6.33
C GLU A 59 -49.92 -3.64 -7.26
N LEU A 60 -48.86 -4.18 -6.66
CA LEU A 60 -47.74 -4.77 -7.41
C LEU A 60 -48.15 -6.19 -7.85
N PRO A 61 -48.08 -6.53 -9.14
CA PRO A 61 -48.33 -7.91 -9.58
C PRO A 61 -47.22 -8.85 -9.07
N PRO A 62 -47.55 -10.11 -8.74
CA PRO A 62 -46.60 -11.06 -8.20
C PRO A 62 -45.50 -11.43 -9.21
N PRO A 63 -44.30 -11.80 -8.72
CA PRO A 63 -43.16 -12.13 -9.59
C PRO A 63 -43.46 -13.39 -10.43
N PRO A 64 -43.02 -13.42 -11.70
CA PRO A 64 -43.21 -14.60 -12.55
C PRO A 64 -42.35 -15.78 -12.06
N PRO A 65 -42.84 -17.02 -12.17
CA PRO A 65 -42.11 -18.21 -11.72
C PRO A 65 -40.86 -18.48 -12.58
N PRO A 66 -39.84 -19.15 -12.02
CA PRO A 66 -38.56 -19.39 -12.68
C PRO A 66 -38.72 -20.32 -13.89
N ARG A 67 -38.37 -19.82 -15.08
CA ARG A 67 -38.33 -20.60 -16.33
C ARG A 67 -37.18 -21.61 -16.28
N GLN A 68 -37.52 -22.89 -16.07
CA GLN A 68 -36.64 -24.02 -16.36
C GLN A 68 -36.51 -24.19 -17.88
N LYS A 69 -35.32 -23.95 -18.43
CA LYS A 69 -35.01 -24.28 -19.83
C LYS A 69 -34.61 -25.75 -19.94
N ALA A 70 -35.53 -26.56 -20.45
CA ALA A 70 -35.29 -27.94 -20.83
C ALA A 70 -34.45 -28.02 -22.12
N ARG A 71 -33.46 -28.92 -22.11
CA ARG A 71 -32.76 -29.46 -23.29
C ARG A 71 -33.73 -30.33 -24.09
N ARG A 72 -33.77 -30.14 -25.41
CA ARG A 72 -33.86 -31.25 -26.40
C ARG A 72 -33.69 -30.70 -27.81
N GLY A 73 -32.77 -31.30 -28.56
CA GLY A 73 -32.59 -31.05 -30.00
C GLY A 73 -33.47 -31.95 -30.86
N LYS A 74 -33.43 -31.71 -32.18
CA LYS A 74 -33.15 -32.68 -33.26
C LYS A 74 -33.63 -32.10 -34.62
N ALA A 75 -32.74 -32.23 -35.62
CA ALA A 75 -32.87 -32.28 -37.10
C ALA A 75 -34.22 -31.91 -37.78
N THR A 76 -34.30 -31.40 -39.01
CA THR A 76 -33.68 -31.88 -40.28
C THR A 76 -34.08 -30.94 -41.44
N SER A 77 -33.21 -30.79 -42.46
CA SER A 77 -33.45 -30.50 -43.91
C SER A 77 -34.36 -29.32 -44.33
N THR A 78 -34.06 -28.49 -45.34
CA THR A 78 -33.84 -28.87 -46.76
C THR A 78 -33.15 -27.74 -47.54
N SER A 79 -32.47 -28.17 -48.61
CA SER A 79 -31.76 -27.49 -49.70
C SER A 79 -32.53 -26.42 -50.50
N VAL A 80 -31.81 -25.40 -51.01
CA VAL A 80 -31.84 -24.98 -52.45
C VAL A 80 -30.46 -24.41 -52.84
N ALA A 81 -29.97 -24.86 -53.99
CA ALA A 81 -28.69 -24.55 -54.63
C ALA A 81 -28.69 -23.20 -55.37
N MET A 82 -27.51 -22.66 -55.69
CA MET A 82 -27.11 -22.28 -57.06
C MET A 82 -25.63 -21.82 -57.13
N ASN A 83 -24.86 -22.54 -57.96
CA ASN A 83 -23.79 -22.14 -58.91
C ASN A 83 -22.99 -20.84 -58.68
N GLY A 84 -21.67 -20.78 -58.86
CA GLY A 84 -20.70 -21.77 -59.36
C GLY A 84 -19.32 -21.12 -59.63
N HIS A 85 -18.32 -22.00 -59.90
CA HIS A 85 -17.13 -21.82 -60.76
C HIS A 85 -16.10 -20.70 -60.42
N THR A 86 -14.78 -20.88 -60.41
CA THR A 86 -13.84 -21.83 -61.06
C THR A 86 -12.45 -21.82 -60.39
N THR A 87 -11.83 -23.01 -60.32
CA THR A 87 -10.40 -23.39 -60.62
C THR A 87 -9.24 -22.65 -59.90
N THR A 88 -8.21 -23.29 -59.35
CA THR A 88 -7.31 -24.31 -59.91
C THR A 88 -6.43 -24.97 -58.82
N ASN A 89 -6.35 -26.30 -58.90
CA ASN A 89 -5.16 -27.18 -58.81
C ASN A 89 -4.09 -27.02 -57.72
N GLY A 90 -3.96 -28.09 -56.92
CA GLY A 90 -2.77 -28.38 -56.10
C GLY A 90 -2.83 -29.71 -55.34
N ARG A 91 -2.89 -30.83 -56.07
CA ARG A 91 -2.49 -32.20 -55.66
C ARG A 91 -1.22 -32.14 -54.76
N SER A 92 -0.96 -32.97 -53.76
CA SER A 92 -1.39 -34.35 -53.49
C SER A 92 -0.76 -34.89 -52.20
N LEU A 93 -1.47 -35.80 -51.53
CA LEU A 93 -0.97 -37.09 -51.02
C LEU A 93 0.14 -37.10 -49.93
N LEU A 94 -0.21 -37.43 -48.67
CA LEU A 94 -0.07 -38.79 -48.09
C LEU A 94 -0.20 -38.80 -46.55
N SER A 95 -1.14 -39.65 -46.12
CA SER A 95 -1.15 -40.45 -44.89
C SER A 95 0.20 -40.62 -44.17
N SER A 96 0.23 -40.36 -42.86
CA SER A 96 0.51 -41.42 -41.88
C SER A 96 0.03 -41.06 -40.46
N LYS A 97 -0.71 -42.00 -39.87
CA LYS A 97 -0.86 -42.18 -38.42
C LYS A 97 0.51 -42.45 -37.81
N ARG A 98 0.85 -41.79 -36.70
CA ARG A 98 1.54 -42.45 -35.58
C ARG A 98 1.38 -41.67 -34.28
N SER A 99 0.84 -42.37 -33.29
CA SER A 99 0.87 -42.03 -31.87
C SER A 99 2.32 -42.00 -31.37
N GLY A 100 2.69 -40.96 -30.65
CA GLY A 100 3.95 -40.89 -29.92
C GLY A 100 3.82 -39.92 -28.75
N LYS A 101 3.60 -40.47 -27.56
CA LYS A 101 3.72 -39.78 -26.27
C LYS A 101 5.19 -39.40 -26.09
N SER A 102 5.49 -38.11 -25.97
CA SER A 102 6.79 -37.61 -25.53
C SER A 102 6.70 -37.08 -24.09
N PRO A 103 7.73 -37.32 -23.25
CA PRO A 103 7.82 -36.79 -21.88
C PRO A 103 8.36 -35.34 -21.88
N PRO A 104 8.14 -34.57 -20.80
CA PRO A 104 8.59 -33.18 -20.72
C PRO A 104 10.12 -33.06 -20.54
N PRO A 105 10.72 -31.93 -20.98
CA PRO A 105 12.17 -31.72 -20.94
C PRO A 105 12.66 -31.44 -19.52
N ALA A 106 13.82 -32.03 -19.22
CA ALA A 106 14.60 -31.80 -18.01
C ALA A 106 15.17 -30.37 -17.98
N VAL A 107 15.05 -29.74 -16.81
CA VAL A 107 15.69 -28.46 -16.49
C VAL A 107 17.20 -28.68 -16.30
N PRO A 108 18.08 -27.86 -16.91
CA PRO A 108 19.51 -27.92 -16.66
C PRO A 108 19.82 -27.45 -15.24
N LEU A 109 20.47 -28.32 -14.49
CA LEU A 109 21.06 -28.06 -13.19
C LEU A 109 22.37 -27.28 -13.42
N ASP A 110 22.37 -25.97 -13.19
CA ASP A 110 23.61 -25.19 -13.21
C ASP A 110 24.21 -25.12 -11.80
N LYS A 111 25.43 -25.62 -11.70
CA LYS A 111 26.26 -25.63 -10.50
C LYS A 111 27.03 -24.33 -10.46
N THR A 112 26.74 -23.47 -9.50
CA THR A 112 27.71 -22.48 -9.05
C THR A 112 28.09 -22.76 -7.61
N VAL A 113 29.30 -23.29 -7.48
CA VAL A 113 30.08 -23.36 -6.26
C VAL A 113 30.49 -21.92 -5.94
N ALA A 114 29.98 -21.37 -4.85
CA ALA A 114 30.57 -20.20 -4.23
C ALA A 114 30.79 -20.51 -2.74
N ASN A 115 32.07 -20.69 -2.46
CA ASN A 115 32.69 -20.88 -1.19
C ASN A 115 32.76 -19.52 -0.47
N THR A 116 32.04 -19.33 0.64
CA THR A 116 32.45 -18.32 1.63
C THR A 116 32.10 -18.78 3.03
N LYS A 117 33.16 -19.07 3.78
CA LYS A 117 33.17 -19.20 5.22
C LYS A 117 33.08 -17.82 5.86
N GLU A 118 32.25 -17.76 6.91
CA GLU A 118 32.54 -17.24 8.24
C GLU A 118 33.15 -15.83 8.33
N ASN A 119 32.49 -14.92 9.07
CA ASN A 119 32.77 -14.77 10.50
C ASN A 119 31.85 -13.69 11.09
N ASP A 120 30.94 -14.08 11.98
CA ASP A 120 30.28 -13.16 12.90
C ASP A 120 30.56 -13.65 14.31
N GLY A 121 31.35 -12.87 15.03
CA GLY A 121 31.80 -13.13 16.39
C GLY A 121 31.09 -12.20 17.34
N SER A 122 30.27 -12.76 18.23
CA SER A 122 29.79 -12.07 19.43
C SER A 122 30.68 -12.42 20.63
N LEU A 123 31.41 -11.41 21.13
CA LEU A 123 31.76 -11.23 22.54
C LEU A 123 30.46 -11.18 23.38
N SER A 124 30.37 -11.51 24.67
CA SER A 124 31.29 -11.97 25.71
C SER A 124 30.42 -12.13 26.96
N GLU A 125 30.64 -13.16 27.79
CA GLU A 125 30.36 -13.02 29.23
C GLU A 125 31.42 -13.77 30.02
N SER A 126 32.11 -12.98 30.84
CA SER A 126 33.26 -13.30 31.67
C SER A 126 32.82 -13.84 33.02
N VAL A 127 33.44 -14.93 33.47
CA VAL A 127 33.62 -15.21 34.91
C VAL A 127 35.02 -15.77 35.12
N ASP A 128 35.79 -15.03 35.90
CA ASP A 128 37.07 -15.41 36.50
C ASP A 128 36.94 -16.68 37.35
N GLU A 129 37.95 -17.56 37.29
CA GLU A 129 38.61 -18.04 38.52
C GLU A 129 39.95 -18.73 38.24
N HIS A 130 40.82 -18.61 39.24
CA HIS A 130 42.24 -18.92 39.26
C HIS A 130 42.60 -20.42 39.14
N GLU A 131 43.85 -20.63 38.71
CA GLU A 131 44.91 -21.44 39.36
C GLU A 131 45.50 -22.67 38.64
N HIS A 132 46.83 -22.74 38.79
CA HIS A 132 47.76 -23.87 38.60
C HIS A 132 48.29 -24.26 37.21
N LYS A 133 49.44 -23.65 36.91
CA LYS A 133 50.73 -24.30 36.58
C LYS A 133 50.75 -25.83 36.81
N ILE A 134 51.04 -26.60 35.75
CA ILE A 134 52.00 -27.74 35.72
C ILE A 134 52.28 -28.10 34.25
N GLU A 135 53.55 -28.04 33.87
CA GLU A 135 54.11 -28.63 32.66
C GLU A 135 53.86 -30.15 32.66
N ARG A 136 53.51 -30.73 31.50
CA ARG A 136 54.14 -31.99 31.05
C ARG A 136 53.86 -32.28 29.57
N LYS A 137 54.97 -32.35 28.84
CA LYS A 137 55.14 -33.00 27.54
C LYS A 137 54.52 -34.41 27.55
N THR A 138 53.51 -34.64 26.72
CA THR A 138 53.25 -35.93 26.07
C THR A 138 52.72 -35.66 24.67
N VAL A 139 53.64 -35.31 23.76
CA VAL A 139 53.44 -35.39 22.32
C VAL A 139 53.69 -36.85 21.91
N LEU A 140 52.96 -37.30 20.89
CA LEU A 140 53.04 -38.62 20.23
C LEU A 140 52.04 -39.66 20.78
N HIS A 141 50.75 -39.54 20.44
CA HIS A 141 49.85 -40.68 20.10
C HIS A 141 48.45 -40.29 19.54
N ASN A 142 48.21 -39.04 19.10
CA ASN A 142 46.86 -38.57 18.71
C ASN A 142 46.58 -38.46 17.20
N SER A 143 47.45 -38.94 16.30
CA SER A 143 47.23 -38.79 14.85
C SER A 143 46.04 -39.60 14.31
N ASP A 144 45.67 -40.69 14.97
CA ASP A 144 44.59 -41.58 14.49
C ASP A 144 43.18 -41.14 14.92
N LYS A 145 43.02 -40.37 16.01
CA LYS A 145 41.73 -39.77 16.39
C LYS A 145 41.28 -38.69 15.40
N SER A 146 42.24 -37.96 14.80
CA SER A 146 41.95 -36.90 13.83
C SER A 146 41.23 -37.35 12.54
N ARG A 147 41.23 -38.66 12.24
CA ARG A 147 40.49 -39.21 11.09
C ARG A 147 39.03 -39.54 11.42
N ALA A 148 38.75 -39.92 12.67
CA ALA A 148 37.38 -40.20 13.14
C ALA A 148 36.59 -38.92 13.47
N ASP A 149 37.28 -37.83 13.83
CA ASP A 149 36.61 -36.55 14.16
C ASP A 149 36.10 -35.81 12.91
N LYS A 150 36.76 -35.97 11.76
CA LYS A 150 36.36 -35.33 10.48
C LYS A 150 34.92 -35.65 10.03
N PRO A 151 34.45 -36.92 10.02
CA PRO A 151 33.06 -37.22 9.68
C PRO A 151 32.08 -36.68 10.74
N MET A 152 32.46 -36.65 12.02
CA MET A 152 31.61 -36.11 13.08
C MET A 152 31.39 -34.60 12.92
N VAL A 153 32.45 -33.84 12.63
CA VAL A 153 32.37 -32.40 12.35
C VAL A 153 31.53 -32.11 11.10
N ARG A 154 31.63 -32.95 10.05
CA ARG A 154 30.78 -32.81 8.86
C ARG A 154 29.31 -33.06 9.17
N LEU A 155 29.01 -34.08 9.99
CA LEU A 155 27.64 -34.42 10.36
C LEU A 155 27.02 -33.34 11.25
N GLN A 156 27.81 -32.78 12.18
CA GLN A 156 27.40 -31.65 13.02
C GLN A 156 27.09 -30.41 12.17
N LYS A 157 27.96 -30.09 11.20
CA LYS A 157 27.72 -28.98 10.27
C LYS A 157 26.43 -29.18 9.44
N MET A 158 26.19 -30.41 8.96
CA MET A 158 24.94 -30.72 8.25
C MET A 158 23.71 -30.55 9.16
N TYR A 159 23.80 -30.93 10.43
CA TYR A 159 22.71 -30.75 11.38
C TYR A 159 22.43 -29.26 11.62
N GLU A 160 23.47 -28.45 11.83
CA GLU A 160 23.35 -27.00 11.98
C GLU A 160 22.74 -26.34 10.74
N ASP A 161 23.14 -26.75 9.53
CA ASP A 161 22.59 -26.23 8.28
C ASP A 161 21.09 -26.61 8.13
N VAL A 162 20.70 -27.83 8.51
CA VAL A 162 19.30 -28.27 8.48
C VAL A 162 18.45 -27.51 9.52
N VAL A 163 18.99 -27.25 10.71
CA VAL A 163 18.32 -26.44 11.74
C VAL A 163 18.12 -25.01 11.25
N LYS A 164 19.15 -24.39 10.65
CA LYS A 164 19.04 -23.06 10.05
C LYS A 164 17.97 -23.00 8.96
N GLN A 165 17.95 -23.99 8.06
CA GLN A 165 16.92 -24.06 7.01
C GLN A 165 15.51 -24.23 7.59
N ARG A 166 15.35 -25.07 8.62
CA ARG A 166 14.06 -25.24 9.33
C ARG A 166 13.59 -23.91 9.91
N ASP A 167 14.47 -23.18 10.58
CA ASP A 167 14.12 -21.94 11.27
C ASP A 167 13.84 -20.80 10.28
N GLU A 168 14.54 -20.78 9.15
CA GLU A 168 14.27 -19.85 8.06
C GLU A 168 12.90 -20.12 7.40
N PHE A 169 12.56 -21.38 7.13
CA PHE A 169 11.23 -21.72 6.64
C PHE A 169 10.13 -21.44 7.67
N ALA A 170 10.40 -21.63 8.96
CA ALA A 170 9.45 -21.28 10.02
C ALA A 170 9.17 -19.77 10.04
N ARG A 171 10.20 -18.92 9.93
CA ARG A 171 10.05 -17.46 9.81
C ARG A 171 9.29 -17.06 8.56
N GLN A 172 9.60 -17.65 7.41
CA GLN A 172 8.89 -17.37 6.15
C GLN A 172 7.41 -17.75 6.26
N PHE A 173 7.10 -18.87 6.91
CA PHE A 173 5.73 -19.29 7.15
C PHE A 173 4.99 -18.33 8.08
N GLU A 174 5.64 -17.86 9.14
CA GLU A 174 5.07 -16.88 10.07
C GLU A 174 4.81 -15.53 9.37
N GLN A 175 5.74 -15.06 8.54
CA GLN A 175 5.56 -13.85 7.72
C GLN A 175 4.40 -14.00 6.72
N LEU A 176 4.29 -15.16 6.04
CA LEU A 176 3.16 -15.45 5.14
C LEU A 176 1.84 -15.55 5.89
N SER A 177 1.85 -16.09 7.11
CA SER A 177 0.70 -16.15 8.00
C SER A 177 0.23 -14.73 8.38
N GLN A 178 1.16 -13.84 8.72
CA GLN A 178 0.85 -12.44 9.03
C GLN A 178 0.37 -11.66 7.80
N LEU A 179 0.97 -11.91 6.63
CA LEU A 179 0.53 -11.33 5.36
C LEU A 179 -0.88 -11.78 4.97
N ARG A 180 -1.32 -12.97 5.41
CA ARG A 180 -2.64 -13.48 5.07
C ARG A 180 -3.76 -12.64 5.69
N HIS A 181 -3.51 -11.98 6.83
CA HIS A 181 -4.39 -10.96 7.44
C HIS A 181 -4.39 -9.64 6.66
N THR A 182 -4.57 -9.77 5.35
CA THR A 182 -4.74 -8.68 4.39
C THR A 182 -5.95 -7.84 4.77
N ASP A 183 -5.97 -6.59 4.31
CA ASP A 183 -7.07 -5.66 4.57
C ASP A 183 -8.43 -6.20 4.10
N THR A 184 -8.45 -7.13 3.13
CA THR A 184 -9.67 -7.82 2.72
C THR A 184 -10.22 -8.78 3.78
N GLU A 185 -9.35 -9.48 4.54
CA GLU A 185 -9.79 -10.32 5.67
C GLU A 185 -10.28 -9.46 6.83
N LYS A 186 -9.61 -8.32 7.09
CA LYS A 186 -10.07 -7.34 8.09
C LYS A 186 -11.44 -6.75 7.73
N LEU A 187 -11.64 -6.38 6.48
CA LEU A 187 -12.92 -5.84 5.99
C LEU A 187 -14.04 -6.89 6.09
N LEU A 188 -13.74 -8.16 5.76
CA LEU A 188 -14.70 -9.25 5.91
C LEU A 188 -15.05 -9.50 7.38
N HIS A 189 -14.06 -9.43 8.28
CA HIS A 189 -14.27 -9.54 9.72
C HIS A 189 -15.11 -8.38 10.27
N GLU A 190 -14.83 -7.15 9.87
CA GLU A 190 -15.63 -5.98 10.25
C GLU A 190 -17.09 -6.11 9.76
N GLN A 191 -17.28 -6.55 8.52
CA GLN A 191 -18.60 -6.82 7.98
C GLN A 191 -19.34 -7.92 8.77
N GLN A 192 -18.66 -9.00 9.15
CA GLN A 192 -19.23 -10.05 9.99
C GLN A 192 -19.68 -9.50 11.35
N LEU A 193 -18.87 -8.65 11.97
CA LEU A 193 -19.16 -8.01 13.26
C LEU A 193 -20.37 -7.06 13.16
N GLN A 194 -20.51 -6.33 12.05
CA GLN A 194 -21.70 -5.52 11.76
C GLN A 194 -22.97 -6.37 11.61
N TYR A 195 -22.89 -7.51 10.92
CA TYR A 195 -24.03 -8.41 10.78
C TYR A 195 -24.44 -9.04 12.11
N GLU A 196 -23.46 -9.43 12.94
CA GLU A 196 -23.71 -9.97 14.27
C GLU A 196 -24.39 -8.94 15.17
N ALA A 197 -23.91 -7.69 15.18
CA ALA A 197 -24.53 -6.60 15.91
C ALA A 197 -25.98 -6.34 15.46
N ARG A 198 -26.24 -6.37 14.14
CA ARG A 198 -27.60 -6.21 13.60
C ARG A 198 -28.50 -7.38 14.00
N LEU A 199 -27.99 -8.61 13.95
CA LEU A 199 -28.74 -9.80 14.35
C LEU A 199 -29.12 -9.73 15.83
N LYS A 200 -28.19 -9.31 16.69
CA LYS A 200 -28.42 -9.12 18.12
C LYS A 200 -29.48 -8.05 18.40
N ALA A 201 -29.40 -6.90 17.75
CA ALA A 201 -30.42 -5.85 17.87
C ALA A 201 -31.81 -6.31 17.41
N GLN A 202 -31.89 -7.12 16.35
CA GLN A 202 -33.15 -7.73 15.91
C GLN A 202 -33.70 -8.72 16.94
N GLN A 203 -32.84 -9.55 17.55
CA GLN A 203 -33.23 -10.49 18.60
C GLN A 203 -33.72 -9.76 19.85
N GLU A 204 -33.05 -8.68 20.26
CA GLU A 204 -33.47 -7.83 21.39
C GLU A 204 -34.84 -7.20 21.10
N SER A 205 -35.07 -6.67 19.90
CA SER A 205 -36.37 -6.13 19.49
C SER A 205 -37.49 -7.18 19.48
N ILE A 206 -37.22 -8.39 18.96
CA ILE A 206 -38.17 -9.50 19.00
C ILE A 206 -38.48 -9.88 20.45
N HIS A 207 -37.47 -9.93 21.31
CA HIS A 207 -37.64 -10.23 22.71
C HIS A 207 -38.49 -9.17 23.43
N GLU A 208 -38.24 -7.88 23.19
CA GLU A 208 -39.08 -6.78 23.73
C GLU A 208 -40.53 -6.90 23.26
N LEU A 209 -40.76 -7.17 21.98
CA LEU A 209 -42.10 -7.39 21.43
C LEU A 209 -42.76 -8.60 22.07
N GLN A 210 -42.06 -9.72 22.23
CA GLN A 210 -42.58 -10.91 22.91
C GLN A 210 -42.90 -10.64 24.38
N VAL A 211 -42.07 -9.87 25.09
CA VAL A 211 -42.35 -9.44 26.48
C VAL A 211 -43.60 -8.55 26.52
N SER A 212 -43.74 -7.62 25.57
CA SER A 212 -44.94 -6.77 25.48
C SER A 212 -46.21 -7.57 25.17
N PHE A 213 -46.11 -8.58 24.30
CA PHE A 213 -47.20 -9.46 23.92
C PHE A 213 -47.61 -10.36 25.09
N ASN A 214 -46.67 -10.95 25.81
CA ASN A 214 -46.95 -11.76 27.00
C ASN A 214 -47.56 -10.92 28.13
N ARG A 215 -47.19 -9.63 28.27
CA ARG A 215 -47.86 -8.71 29.20
C ARG A 215 -49.31 -8.44 28.81
N LEU A 216 -49.60 -8.36 27.51
CA LEU A 216 -50.96 -8.20 26.98
C LEU A 216 -51.80 -9.48 27.12
N ASP A 217 -51.23 -10.64 26.82
CA ASP A 217 -51.92 -11.95 26.95
C ASP A 217 -52.22 -12.32 28.40
N THR A 218 -51.40 -11.86 29.35
CA THR A 218 -51.63 -12.06 30.78
C THR A 218 -52.63 -11.09 31.39
N LEU A 219 -53.22 -10.15 30.63
CA LEU A 219 -54.48 -9.51 31.00
C LEU A 219 -55.61 -10.50 30.69
N PRO A 220 -55.99 -11.37 31.64
CA PRO A 220 -56.87 -12.49 31.35
C PRO A 220 -58.28 -11.92 31.24
N ASN A 221 -58.82 -11.77 30.01
CA ASN A 221 -60.25 -11.67 29.70
C ASN A 221 -61.09 -11.11 30.86
N SER A 222 -60.70 -9.95 31.39
CA SER A 222 -61.42 -9.31 32.49
C SER A 222 -62.58 -8.63 31.80
N GLY A 223 -63.63 -9.42 31.58
CA GLY A 223 -64.77 -9.13 30.72
C GLY A 223 -65.61 -7.93 31.15
N LYS A 224 -65.10 -7.05 32.01
CA LYS A 224 -65.73 -5.79 32.46
C LYS A 224 -64.67 -4.74 32.86
N GLY A 225 -63.57 -4.63 32.12
CA GLY A 225 -62.84 -3.37 32.07
C GLY A 225 -63.63 -2.42 31.17
N PRO A 226 -63.83 -1.14 31.53
CA PRO A 226 -64.53 -0.22 30.66
C PRO A 226 -63.81 -0.29 29.31
N LEU A 227 -64.56 -0.55 28.23
CA LEU A 227 -64.10 -0.15 26.91
C LEU A 227 -63.60 1.28 27.13
N HIS A 228 -62.28 1.46 27.17
CA HIS A 228 -61.69 2.68 26.70
C HIS A 228 -62.07 2.64 25.23
N PHE A 229 -63.31 3.07 24.95
CA PHE A 229 -63.65 3.67 23.69
C PHE A 229 -62.43 4.51 23.42
N LEU A 230 -61.68 4.13 22.39
CA LEU A 230 -60.80 5.03 21.68
C LEU A 230 -61.63 6.27 21.49
N THR A 231 -61.54 7.18 22.46
CA THR A 231 -62.27 8.43 22.47
C THR A 231 -61.84 9.03 21.16
N LYS A 232 -62.80 9.55 20.39
CA LYS A 232 -62.54 10.14 19.08
C LYS A 232 -61.28 11.03 19.08
N GLU A 233 -61.00 11.69 20.20
CA GLU A 233 -59.79 12.43 20.50
C GLU A 233 -58.47 11.62 20.49
N ALA A 234 -58.42 10.41 21.07
CA ALA A 234 -57.25 9.54 21.05
C ALA A 234 -56.92 9.06 19.62
N ALA A 235 -57.95 8.64 18.88
CA ALA A 235 -57.80 8.27 17.47
C ALA A 235 -57.39 9.47 16.59
N GLU A 236 -57.87 10.68 16.91
CA GLU A 236 -57.49 11.89 16.20
C GLU A 236 -56.05 12.33 16.50
N ARG A 237 -55.57 12.17 17.75
CA ARG A 237 -54.16 12.39 18.10
C ARG A 237 -53.23 11.40 17.40
N GLU A 238 -53.57 10.11 17.42
CA GLU A 238 -52.78 9.08 16.73
C GLU A 238 -52.72 9.34 15.21
N ARG A 239 -53.86 9.69 14.60
CA ARG A 239 -53.89 10.10 13.18
C ARG A 239 -52.99 11.31 12.92
N GLN A 240 -53.00 12.30 13.82
CA GLN A 240 -52.15 13.48 13.68
C GLN A 240 -50.67 13.14 13.81
N ASP A 241 -50.31 12.24 14.73
CA ASP A 241 -48.93 11.78 14.92
C ASP A 241 -48.43 10.98 13.73
N VAL A 242 -49.23 10.04 13.22
CA VAL A 242 -48.94 9.31 11.97
C VAL A 242 -48.78 10.27 10.80
N GLN A 243 -49.62 11.30 10.69
CA GLN A 243 -49.49 12.31 9.64
C GLN A 243 -48.19 13.12 9.77
N ARG A 244 -47.77 13.45 10.99
CA ARG A 244 -46.47 14.12 11.24
C ARG A 244 -45.31 13.22 10.86
N GLU A 245 -45.36 11.94 11.22
CA GLU A 245 -44.32 10.96 10.86
C GLU A 245 -44.24 10.74 9.35
N LEU A 246 -45.38 10.59 8.67
CA LEU A 246 -45.43 10.52 7.21
C LEU A 246 -44.84 11.77 6.56
N SER A 247 -45.12 12.95 7.10
CA SER A 247 -44.52 14.19 6.62
C SER A 247 -43.00 14.22 6.84
N LYS A 248 -42.50 13.76 7.99
CA LYS A 248 -41.06 13.66 8.27
C LYS A 248 -40.39 12.67 7.31
N LEU A 249 -40.94 11.47 7.16
CA LEU A 249 -40.42 10.44 6.25
C LEU A 249 -40.39 10.93 4.81
N LYS A 250 -41.45 11.60 4.35
CA LYS A 250 -41.49 12.21 3.01
C LYS A 250 -40.40 13.27 2.81
N ASN A 251 -40.10 14.07 3.82
CA ASN A 251 -39.02 15.04 3.75
C ASN A 251 -37.65 14.36 3.72
N THR A 252 -37.41 13.36 4.58
CA THR A 252 -36.16 12.60 4.55
C THR A 252 -35.95 11.85 3.24
N LEU A 253 -37.01 11.33 2.62
CA LEU A 253 -36.95 10.69 1.31
C LEU A 253 -36.50 11.69 0.24
N LYS A 254 -37.09 12.89 0.22
CA LYS A 254 -36.70 13.95 -0.71
C LYS A 254 -35.24 14.38 -0.53
N GLU A 255 -34.78 14.54 0.72
CA GLU A 255 -33.39 14.88 1.01
C GLU A 255 -32.42 13.79 0.51
N LYS A 256 -32.78 12.52 0.71
CA LYS A 256 -31.99 11.38 0.21
C LYS A 256 -31.99 11.32 -1.31
N ASP A 257 -33.12 11.56 -1.96
CA ASP A 257 -33.23 11.62 -3.42
C ASP A 257 -32.38 12.77 -4.00
N THR A 258 -32.35 13.93 -3.34
CA THR A 258 -31.47 15.03 -3.76
C THR A 258 -30.00 14.67 -3.61
N LEU A 259 -29.61 14.06 -2.49
CA LEU A 259 -28.24 13.62 -2.25
C LEU A 259 -27.80 12.54 -3.24
N LEU A 260 -28.69 11.60 -3.57
CA LEU A 260 -28.41 10.54 -4.55
C LEU A 260 -28.20 11.14 -5.93
N ASN A 261 -29.06 12.09 -6.35
CA ASN A 261 -28.88 12.81 -7.61
C ASN A 261 -27.56 13.60 -7.67
N GLU A 262 -27.14 14.25 -6.58
CA GLU A 262 -25.84 14.94 -6.51
C GLU A 262 -24.67 13.97 -6.67
N LYS A 263 -24.75 12.80 -6.03
CA LYS A 263 -23.72 11.75 -6.12
C LYS A 263 -23.66 11.12 -7.52
N ASP A 264 -24.80 10.90 -8.16
CA ASP A 264 -24.85 10.42 -9.54
C ASP A 264 -24.23 11.44 -10.51
N GLN A 265 -24.47 12.74 -10.31
CA GLN A 265 -23.81 13.79 -11.09
C GLN A 265 -22.29 13.80 -10.88
N GLU A 266 -21.83 13.64 -9.63
CA GLU A 266 -20.41 13.53 -9.30
C GLU A 266 -19.76 12.31 -9.96
N LEU A 267 -20.45 11.16 -9.95
CA LEU A 267 -19.98 9.94 -10.63
C LEU A 267 -19.89 10.10 -12.14
N VAL A 268 -20.85 10.78 -12.78
CA VAL A 268 -20.78 11.07 -14.22
C VAL A 268 -19.58 11.96 -14.53
N ARG A 269 -19.37 13.03 -13.74
CA ARG A 269 -18.23 13.93 -13.90
C ARG A 269 -16.88 13.21 -13.77
N LEU A 270 -16.70 12.41 -12.71
CA LEU A 270 -15.46 11.65 -12.50
C LEU A 270 -15.21 10.63 -13.62
N ASN A 271 -16.27 10.00 -14.14
CA ASN A 271 -16.13 9.10 -15.29
C ASN A 271 -15.68 9.83 -16.56
N ASP A 272 -16.16 11.05 -16.79
CA ASP A 272 -15.74 11.86 -17.94
C ASP A 272 -14.31 12.39 -17.77
N ASP A 273 -13.89 12.74 -16.55
CA ASP A 273 -12.49 13.06 -16.24
C ASP A 273 -11.57 11.85 -16.53
N ILE A 274 -11.95 10.65 -16.07
CA ILE A 274 -11.20 9.40 -16.35
C ILE A 274 -11.09 9.14 -17.85
N LYS A 275 -12.18 9.32 -18.61
CA LYS A 275 -12.15 9.16 -20.08
C LYS A 275 -11.22 10.18 -20.73
N THR A 276 -11.26 11.43 -20.28
CA THR A 276 -10.43 12.52 -20.80
C THR A 276 -8.95 12.23 -20.54
N THR A 277 -8.58 11.91 -19.31
CA THR A 277 -7.19 11.56 -18.96
C THR A 277 -6.71 10.30 -19.69
N ARG A 278 -7.55 9.28 -19.87
CA ARG A 278 -7.20 8.10 -20.67
C ARG A 278 -6.99 8.43 -22.14
N SER A 279 -7.80 9.33 -22.69
CA SER A 279 -7.63 9.81 -24.06
C SER A 279 -6.31 10.58 -24.21
N GLU A 280 -6.01 11.50 -23.30
CA GLU A 280 -4.76 12.26 -23.26
C GLU A 280 -3.54 11.33 -23.17
N LEU A 281 -3.58 10.35 -22.25
CA LEU A 281 -2.53 9.34 -22.11
C LEU A 281 -2.32 8.55 -23.41
N ASN A 282 -3.40 8.13 -24.07
CA ASN A 282 -3.30 7.43 -25.35
C ASN A 282 -2.68 8.32 -26.43
N THR A 283 -3.05 9.60 -26.50
CA THR A 283 -2.43 10.54 -27.45
C THR A 283 -0.95 10.75 -27.17
N GLU A 284 -0.54 10.79 -25.89
CA GLU A 284 0.87 10.93 -25.50
C GLU A 284 1.66 9.67 -25.81
N ILE A 285 1.08 8.47 -25.62
CA ILE A 285 1.68 7.21 -26.03
C ILE A 285 1.88 7.16 -27.55
N GLU A 286 0.90 7.61 -28.33
CA GLU A 286 1.04 7.68 -29.79
C GLU A 286 2.11 8.68 -30.23
N ASN A 287 2.17 9.85 -29.59
CA ASN A 287 3.22 10.85 -29.84
C ASN A 287 4.61 10.31 -29.48
N SER A 288 4.74 9.64 -28.34
CA SER A 288 5.96 8.97 -27.90
C SER A 288 6.40 7.89 -28.89
N LYS A 289 5.47 7.05 -29.36
CA LYS A 289 5.74 6.04 -30.40
C LYS A 289 6.23 6.68 -31.70
N LYS A 290 5.63 7.80 -32.13
CA LYS A 290 6.07 8.56 -33.33
C LYS A 290 7.47 9.15 -33.16
N LEU A 291 7.79 9.66 -31.97
CA LEU A 291 9.12 10.20 -31.65
C LEU A 291 10.19 9.10 -31.65
N VAL A 292 9.91 7.97 -31.01
CA VAL A 292 10.79 6.79 -31.01
C VAL A 292 11.00 6.26 -32.43
N ALA A 293 9.96 6.18 -33.25
CA ALA A 293 10.09 5.72 -34.64
C ALA A 293 10.93 6.67 -35.52
N ARG A 294 10.98 7.97 -35.21
CA ARG A 294 11.83 8.96 -35.92
C ARG A 294 13.29 8.95 -35.46
N THR A 295 13.58 8.40 -34.29
CA THR A 295 14.94 8.29 -33.75
C THR A 295 15.41 6.84 -33.89
N ALA A 296 15.89 6.49 -35.07
CA ALA A 296 16.60 5.23 -35.28
C ALA A 296 17.85 5.15 -34.35
N PRO A 297 18.22 3.97 -33.87
CA PRO A 297 19.08 3.83 -32.70
C PRO A 297 20.56 3.96 -33.07
N ALA A 298 21.19 5.05 -32.63
CA ALA A 298 22.61 4.98 -32.27
C ALA A 298 22.68 4.36 -30.86
N SER A 299 22.91 3.05 -30.86
CA SER A 299 23.50 2.22 -29.81
C SER A 299 23.82 2.86 -28.43
N LEU A 300 23.31 2.19 -27.39
CA LEU A 300 23.71 2.24 -25.97
C LEU A 300 23.42 3.51 -25.16
N SER A 301 22.27 3.55 -24.50
CA SER A 301 22.19 3.53 -23.02
C SER A 301 20.72 3.59 -22.59
N LYS A 302 20.19 2.45 -22.13
CA LYS A 302 18.88 2.38 -21.48
C LYS A 302 19.07 2.63 -19.99
N THR A 303 18.85 3.87 -19.57
CA THR A 303 18.26 4.15 -18.25
C THR A 303 16.99 4.94 -18.51
N SER A 304 15.87 4.25 -18.38
CA SER A 304 14.52 4.78 -18.45
C SER A 304 14.23 5.66 -17.23
N GLY A 305 14.94 6.78 -17.10
CA GLY A 305 14.59 7.87 -16.20
C GLY A 305 13.67 8.81 -16.95
N GLY A 306 12.43 8.98 -16.48
CA GLY A 306 11.51 9.98 -17.02
C GLY A 306 12.25 11.30 -17.17
N LYS A 307 12.13 11.93 -18.34
CA LYS A 307 12.80 13.18 -18.79
C LYS A 307 13.17 14.07 -17.61
N LEU A 308 14.32 13.80 -16.97
CA LEU A 308 14.80 14.64 -15.88
C LEU A 308 15.05 15.98 -16.54
N ASP A 309 14.46 17.02 -15.96
CA ASP A 309 14.60 18.37 -16.48
C ASP A 309 16.09 18.61 -16.74
N SER A 310 16.45 18.98 -17.98
CA SER A 310 17.85 19.16 -18.39
C SER A 310 18.58 20.14 -17.45
N ARG A 311 17.83 21.02 -16.78
CA ARG A 311 18.33 21.93 -15.75
C ARG A 311 18.76 21.21 -14.49
N ASN A 312 17.97 20.23 -14.02
CA ASN A 312 18.28 19.45 -12.82
C ASN A 312 19.56 18.64 -13.02
N ALA A 313 19.80 18.11 -14.22
CA ALA A 313 21.06 17.42 -14.53
C ALA A 313 22.30 18.32 -14.40
N LEU A 314 22.21 19.58 -14.84
CA LEU A 314 23.31 20.54 -14.70
C LEU A 314 23.53 20.96 -13.24
N ILE A 315 22.44 21.13 -12.48
CA ILE A 315 22.50 21.47 -11.05
C ILE A 315 23.15 20.32 -10.27
N VAL A 316 22.72 19.08 -10.51
CA VAL A 316 23.30 17.88 -9.88
C VAL A 316 24.79 17.80 -10.17
N ARG A 317 25.20 17.98 -11.43
CA ARG A 317 26.62 18.00 -11.81
C ARG A 317 27.42 19.09 -11.08
N LEU A 318 26.85 20.29 -10.94
CA LEU A 318 27.51 21.37 -10.19
C LEU A 318 27.71 20.99 -8.72
N TYR A 319 26.70 20.37 -8.09
CA TYR A 319 26.83 19.89 -6.72
C TYR A 319 27.86 18.75 -6.58
N GLU A 320 27.89 17.83 -7.54
CA GLU A 320 28.91 16.77 -7.60
C GLU A 320 30.32 17.35 -7.70
N GLU A 321 30.53 18.36 -8.56
CA GLU A 321 31.83 19.02 -8.74
C GLU A 321 32.24 19.85 -7.50
N LEU A 322 31.29 20.49 -6.80
CA LEU A 322 31.58 21.31 -5.62
C LEU A 322 31.82 20.49 -4.35
N THR A 323 31.09 19.40 -4.17
CA THR A 323 31.13 18.60 -2.94
C THR A 323 32.02 17.37 -3.05
N GLY A 324 32.32 16.91 -4.27
CA GLY A 324 32.99 15.63 -4.51
C GLY A 324 32.13 14.42 -4.16
N ILE A 325 30.82 14.60 -3.91
CA ILE A 325 29.88 13.53 -3.56
C ILE A 325 28.98 13.24 -4.76
N LEU A 326 28.98 11.98 -5.21
CA LEU A 326 28.14 11.46 -6.27
C LEU A 326 27.02 10.58 -5.67
N ILE A 327 25.76 10.93 -5.93
CA ILE A 327 24.60 10.11 -5.51
C ILE A 327 24.22 9.17 -6.66
N THR A 328 24.52 7.88 -6.48
CA THR A 328 24.36 6.85 -7.53
C THR A 328 22.99 6.20 -7.54
N ASN A 329 22.32 6.12 -6.39
CA ASN A 329 21.02 5.47 -6.24
C ASN A 329 20.24 6.10 -5.10
N VAL A 330 18.92 6.20 -5.26
CA VAL A 330 17.97 6.62 -4.23
C VAL A 330 16.90 5.55 -4.12
N LYS A 331 16.76 4.96 -2.94
CA LYS A 331 15.71 4.00 -2.61
C LYS A 331 14.82 4.58 -1.52
N HIS A 332 13.52 4.35 -1.64
CA HIS A 332 12.54 4.67 -0.62
C HIS A 332 12.10 3.38 0.06
N GLU A 333 12.26 3.30 1.37
CA GLU A 333 11.73 2.22 2.19
C GLU A 333 10.57 2.76 3.04
N PRO A 334 9.49 1.99 3.24
CA PRO A 334 8.43 2.42 4.13
C PRO A 334 8.98 2.61 5.54
N GLY A 335 8.96 3.84 6.03
CA GLY A 335 9.47 4.20 7.35
C GLY A 335 8.55 3.71 8.47
N LYS A 336 9.03 3.80 9.72
CA LYS A 336 8.18 3.57 10.91
C LYS A 336 7.11 4.65 11.07
N PHE A 337 7.37 5.84 10.54
CA PHE A 337 6.46 6.97 10.51
C PHE A 337 5.79 7.07 9.13
N LYS A 338 4.84 8.00 8.98
CA LYS A 338 4.06 8.14 7.73
C LYS A 338 4.90 8.48 6.49
N ASP A 339 6.13 8.91 6.69
CA ASP A 339 7.05 9.28 5.61
C ASP A 339 8.00 8.13 5.30
N ASP A 340 8.28 7.93 4.01
CA ASP A 340 9.23 6.91 3.55
C ASP A 340 10.67 7.30 3.92
N ASP A 341 11.41 6.35 4.50
CA ASP A 341 12.84 6.49 4.75
C ASP A 341 13.58 6.54 3.41
N ALA A 342 14.35 7.60 3.17
CA ALA A 342 15.17 7.74 1.97
C ALA A 342 16.58 7.20 2.20
N ILE A 343 17.01 6.26 1.36
CA ILE A 343 18.35 5.67 1.35
C ILE A 343 19.11 6.15 0.12
N PHE A 344 20.17 6.90 0.36
CA PHE A 344 21.07 7.41 -0.67
C PHE A 344 22.31 6.53 -0.73
N THR A 345 22.66 6.01 -1.91
CA THR A 345 23.94 5.36 -2.15
C THR A 345 24.91 6.37 -2.73
N CYS A 346 25.92 6.75 -1.95
CA CYS A 346 26.84 7.83 -2.24
C CYS A 346 28.24 7.28 -2.52
N VAL A 347 28.98 7.99 -3.38
CA VAL A 347 30.42 7.80 -3.60
C VAL A 347 31.08 9.16 -3.39
N GLN A 348 31.92 9.29 -2.39
CA GLN A 348 32.73 10.48 -2.20
C GLN A 348 34.10 10.26 -2.81
N THR A 349 34.53 11.17 -3.68
CA THR A 349 35.84 11.14 -4.32
C THR A 349 36.61 12.39 -3.94
N THR A 350 37.84 12.23 -3.47
CA THR A 350 38.72 13.36 -3.17
C THR A 350 39.59 13.73 -4.36
N ARG A 351 40.26 14.87 -4.25
CA ARG A 351 41.24 15.32 -5.26
C ARG A 351 42.43 14.39 -5.40
N SER A 352 42.76 13.63 -4.34
CA SER A 352 43.83 12.63 -4.37
C SER A 352 43.47 11.41 -5.22
N GLY A 353 42.21 11.28 -5.63
CA GLY A 353 41.69 10.13 -6.36
C GLY A 353 41.24 8.97 -5.46
N THR A 354 41.34 9.12 -4.13
CA THR A 354 40.71 8.17 -3.18
C THR A 354 39.19 8.34 -3.23
N SER A 355 38.49 7.21 -3.22
CA SER A 355 37.04 7.18 -3.22
C SER A 355 36.50 6.28 -2.11
N LEU A 356 35.45 6.72 -1.43
CA LEU A 356 34.72 5.92 -0.46
C LEU A 356 33.26 5.78 -0.88
N GLN A 357 32.77 4.55 -0.93
CA GLN A 357 31.37 4.27 -1.16
C GLN A 357 30.65 4.03 0.17
N PHE A 358 29.47 4.61 0.32
CA PHE A 358 28.67 4.47 1.55
C PHE A 358 27.19 4.68 1.26
N THR A 359 26.34 4.36 2.23
CA THR A 359 24.93 4.73 2.22
C THR A 359 24.60 5.70 3.34
N LEU A 360 23.70 6.65 3.06
CA LEU A 360 23.06 7.51 4.04
C LEU A 360 21.57 7.18 4.07
N LYS A 361 21.06 6.72 5.20
CA LYS A 361 19.63 6.49 5.43
C LYS A 361 19.07 7.59 6.32
N TYR A 362 18.13 8.37 5.80
CA TYR A 362 17.39 9.34 6.59
C TYR A 362 16.26 8.63 7.32
N THR A 363 16.24 8.78 8.64
CA THR A 363 15.21 8.20 9.50
C THR A 363 14.64 9.27 10.42
N ALA A 364 13.31 9.36 10.46
CA ALA A 364 12.62 10.16 11.45
C ALA A 364 12.47 9.33 12.73
N ASN A 365 12.90 9.88 13.87
CA ASN A 365 12.72 9.27 15.18
C ASN A 365 11.80 10.15 16.02
N ALA A 366 10.81 9.54 16.68
CA ALA A 366 10.04 10.24 17.70
C ALA A 366 10.80 10.18 19.02
N ASN A 367 11.09 11.34 19.57
CA ASN A 367 11.64 11.50 20.90
C ASN A 367 10.53 11.30 21.96
N ASP A 368 10.91 11.06 23.22
CA ASP A 368 9.97 10.84 24.33
C ASP A 368 9.04 12.05 24.59
N ASP A 369 9.45 13.25 24.17
CA ASP A 369 8.67 14.49 24.26
C ASP A 369 7.64 14.66 23.12
N GLY A 370 7.58 13.69 22.19
CA GLY A 370 6.72 13.74 21.00
C GLY A 370 7.27 14.62 19.87
N SER A 371 8.48 15.18 20.01
CA SER A 371 9.17 15.84 18.90
C SER A 371 9.74 14.81 17.93
N ILE A 372 9.79 15.15 16.64
CA ILE A 372 10.38 14.30 15.61
C ILE A 372 11.77 14.84 15.32
N SER A 373 12.80 14.05 15.63
CA SER A 373 14.19 14.33 15.26
C SER A 373 14.56 13.55 14.00
N GLU A 374 15.16 14.23 13.03
CA GLU A 374 15.69 13.59 11.83
C GLU A 374 17.14 13.16 12.10
N THR A 375 17.38 11.86 12.00
CA THR A 375 18.72 11.28 12.14
C THR A 375 19.14 10.62 10.84
N VAL A 376 20.45 10.57 10.62
CA VAL A 376 21.06 9.99 9.43
C VAL A 376 21.95 8.83 9.86
N VAL A 377 21.66 7.65 9.34
CA VAL A 377 22.47 6.45 9.53
C VAL A 377 23.47 6.35 8.40
N TYR A 378 24.76 6.40 8.73
CA TYR A 378 25.87 6.15 7.82
C TYR A 378 26.24 4.68 7.84
N THR A 379 26.50 4.10 6.66
CA THR A 379 27.01 2.73 6.54
C THR A 379 28.02 2.66 5.41
N PRO A 380 29.30 2.39 5.70
CA PRO A 380 30.30 2.26 4.65
C PRO A 380 30.05 0.98 3.83
N LEU A 381 30.36 1.03 2.54
CA LEU A 381 30.18 -0.07 1.60
C LEU A 381 31.53 -0.50 1.02
N ASN A 382 31.65 -1.80 0.71
CA ASN A 382 32.81 -2.38 0.01
C ASN A 382 34.16 -2.19 0.73
N LEU A 383 34.18 -1.99 2.04
CA LEU A 383 35.44 -1.88 2.81
C LEU A 383 36.31 -3.15 2.70
N ASP A 384 35.70 -4.30 2.47
CA ASP A 384 36.37 -5.59 2.25
C ASP A 384 37.27 -5.62 1.01
N LYS A 385 37.09 -4.68 0.08
CA LYS A 385 37.87 -4.58 -1.16
C LYS A 385 38.98 -3.54 -1.08
N GLU A 386 39.02 -2.77 -0.01
CA GLU A 386 39.99 -1.70 0.19
C GLU A 386 41.24 -2.19 0.94
N SER A 387 42.33 -1.42 0.84
CA SER A 387 43.56 -1.74 1.55
C SER A 387 43.41 -1.57 3.06
N GLN A 388 44.05 -2.43 3.86
CA GLN A 388 43.97 -2.36 5.33
C GLN A 388 44.43 -1.00 5.89
N SER A 389 45.47 -0.41 5.28
CA SER A 389 45.97 0.92 5.65
C SER A 389 44.92 2.02 5.43
N PHE A 390 44.10 1.90 4.39
CA PHE A 390 43.01 2.84 4.13
C PHE A 390 41.89 2.68 5.17
N ILE A 391 41.54 1.44 5.54
CA ILE A 391 40.54 1.18 6.58
C ILE A 391 40.98 1.73 7.93
N GLU A 392 42.26 1.57 8.29
CA GLU A 392 42.84 2.14 9.52
C GLU A 392 42.77 3.68 9.52
N GLN A 393 43.01 4.31 8.37
CA GLN A 393 42.94 5.76 8.20
C GLN A 393 41.52 6.34 8.35
N LEU A 394 40.48 5.56 8.00
CA LEU A 394 39.08 5.96 8.15
C LEU A 394 38.63 6.05 9.63
N ASN A 395 39.32 5.36 10.54
CA ASN A 395 38.99 5.34 11.97
C ASN A 395 37.50 5.02 12.21
N PHE A 396 36.71 5.92 12.83
CA PHE A 396 35.30 5.69 13.13
C PHE A 396 34.42 5.61 11.86
N LEU A 397 34.88 6.14 10.72
CA LEU A 397 34.18 6.05 9.44
C LEU A 397 34.25 4.64 8.84
N ALA A 398 35.08 3.74 9.38
CA ALA A 398 35.10 2.34 8.98
C ALA A 398 33.89 1.55 9.52
N ALA A 399 33.14 2.11 10.48
CA ALA A 399 31.98 1.47 11.09
C ALA A 399 30.67 2.22 10.77
N PRO A 400 29.52 1.54 10.74
CA PRO A 400 28.23 2.21 10.69
C PRO A 400 27.97 3.02 11.97
N PHE A 401 27.45 4.23 11.83
CA PHE A 401 27.05 5.06 12.97
C PHE A 401 25.87 5.96 12.60
N THR A 402 25.28 6.62 13.59
CA THR A 402 24.13 7.50 13.42
C THR A 402 24.44 8.87 13.99
N PHE A 403 23.99 9.92 13.32
CA PHE A 403 24.16 11.30 13.75
C PHE A 403 22.91 12.12 13.40
N GLU A 404 22.74 13.28 14.01
CA GLU A 404 21.60 14.16 13.74
C GLU A 404 21.77 14.87 12.40
N LYS A 405 20.67 15.14 11.69
CA LYS A 405 20.72 15.81 10.38
C LYS A 405 21.48 17.14 10.41
N ASP A 406 21.39 17.89 11.50
CA ASP A 406 22.09 19.17 11.66
C ASP A 406 23.62 19.02 11.66
N GLN A 407 24.13 17.82 11.95
CA GLN A 407 25.57 17.50 11.94
C GLN A 407 26.07 17.03 10.56
N MET A 408 25.23 17.02 9.51
CA MET A 408 25.61 16.60 8.16
C MET A 408 26.81 17.37 7.60
N GLN A 409 26.91 18.67 7.88
CA GLN A 409 28.03 19.48 7.43
C GLN A 409 29.35 19.06 8.11
N VAL A 410 29.30 18.78 9.42
CA VAL A 410 30.46 18.32 10.20
C VAL A 410 30.92 16.95 9.69
N PHE A 411 29.96 16.05 9.43
CA PHE A 411 30.23 14.74 8.82
C PHE A 411 30.93 14.87 7.46
N SER A 412 30.40 15.71 6.55
CA SER A 412 30.98 15.90 5.21
C SER A 412 32.40 16.47 5.25
N GLN A 413 32.66 17.43 6.15
CA GLN A 413 34.01 17.98 6.36
C GLN A 413 34.96 16.91 6.91
N THR A 414 34.55 16.20 7.96
CA THR A 414 35.36 15.14 8.59
C THR A 414 35.69 14.04 7.59
N LEU A 415 34.71 13.61 6.79
CA LEU A 415 34.90 12.60 5.75
C LEU A 415 35.88 13.07 4.67
N THR A 416 35.80 14.34 4.25
CA THR A 416 36.76 14.91 3.29
C THR A 416 38.18 14.95 3.88
N SER A 417 38.33 15.45 5.10
CA SER A 417 39.63 15.55 5.80
C SER A 417 40.29 14.19 6.02
N HIS A 418 39.51 13.16 6.38
CA HIS A 418 40.05 11.81 6.53
C HIS A 418 40.49 11.19 5.19
N LEU A 419 39.72 11.41 4.12
CA LEU A 419 40.02 10.83 2.81
C LEU A 419 41.17 11.52 2.06
N GLU A 420 41.38 12.82 2.29
CA GLU A 420 42.53 13.54 1.71
C GLU A 420 43.85 13.10 2.34
N GLY A 421 43.79 12.30 3.41
CA GLY A 421 44.94 12.01 4.24
C GLY A 421 45.20 13.24 5.06
N ASN A 422 44.91 13.14 6.36
CA ASN A 422 45.42 14.09 7.35
C ASN A 422 46.95 13.89 7.45
N ASN A 423 47.67 14.10 6.34
CA ASN A 423 49.11 14.30 6.22
C ASN A 423 49.48 15.67 6.78
N GLY A 424 48.62 16.27 7.61
CA GLY A 424 48.87 17.51 8.32
C GLY A 424 50.02 17.28 9.28
N ASP A 425 51.22 17.60 8.81
CA ASP A 425 52.07 18.62 9.43
C ASP A 425 52.43 18.43 10.90
N ASP A 426 52.50 17.19 11.40
CA ASP A 426 53.30 16.87 12.60
C ASP A 426 54.83 16.90 12.29
N ASP A 427 55.24 17.41 11.11
CA ASP A 427 56.63 17.77 10.80
C ASP A 427 56.91 19.26 11.05
N ASP A 428 56.19 19.87 11.99
CA ASP A 428 56.65 21.07 12.71
C ASP A 428 57.72 20.67 13.73
N THR A 429 58.68 19.84 13.30
CA THR A 429 59.92 19.60 14.03
C THR A 429 60.68 20.92 13.96
N PRO A 430 60.81 21.70 15.05
CA PRO A 430 61.50 22.98 15.00
C PRO A 430 62.93 22.71 14.54
N ARG A 431 63.22 23.17 13.32
CA ARG A 431 64.56 23.14 12.74
C ARG A 431 65.45 23.95 13.67
N MET A 432 66.17 23.27 14.57
CA MET A 432 67.13 23.92 15.44
C MET A 432 68.21 24.53 14.54
N GLU A 433 68.17 25.85 14.40
CA GLU A 433 69.26 26.62 13.80
C GLU A 433 70.47 26.52 14.76
N GLU A 434 71.58 25.99 14.22
CA GLU A 434 72.91 26.00 14.84
C GLU A 434 73.54 27.39 14.89
#